data_AF-A0A7K3Y3M6-F1
#
_entry.id   AF-A0A7K3Y3M6-F1
#
_cell.length_a   1.000
_cell.length_b   1.000
_cell.length_c   1.000
_cell.angle_alpha   90.00
_cell.angle_beta   90.00
_cell.angle_gamma   90.00
#
_symmetry.space_group_name_H-M   'P 1'
#
loop_
_entity.id
_entity.type
_entity.pdbx_description
1 polymer ?
#
loop_
_entity_poly.entity_id
_entity_poly.type
_entity_poly.pdbx_seq_one_letter_code
_entity_poly.pdbx_strand_id
1 'polypeptide(L)'
;MEEPDHRNDPTKYQKFKKVDGATYRRVNQFLRKHTHITAREWAIARLCADFRTTSGSEMTFIGENLPDLCPFMLDTYTPQAVNQARSSFKKKVKKAGATFFYGAMCGFFTAEELDEILFEASEVARFLLEVEGTSLTIDDEIEVEDRITEVMRGVAEAASVILKTRPGQEESENP
;
A
#
# COMPACT_ATOMS: atom_id res chain seq x y z
N MET A 1 31.79 26.77 -6.17
CA MET A 1 30.48 26.96 -5.51
C MET A 1 29.62 25.81 -5.98
N GLU A 2 29.41 24.81 -5.13
CA GLU A 2 28.40 23.77 -5.39
C GLU A 2 27.04 24.45 -5.31
N GLU A 3 26.21 24.28 -6.34
CA GLU A 3 24.81 24.67 -6.27
C GLU A 3 24.15 23.96 -5.08
N PRO A 4 23.37 24.65 -4.24
CA PRO A 4 22.65 23.98 -3.17
C PRO A 4 21.72 22.93 -3.80
N ASP A 5 21.80 21.70 -3.32
CA ASP A 5 20.96 20.58 -3.79
C ASP A 5 19.48 20.89 -3.56
N HIS A 6 18.85 21.52 -4.55
CA HIS A 6 17.45 21.95 -4.58
C HIS A 6 16.44 20.77 -4.54
N ARG A 7 16.92 19.53 -4.38
CA ARG A 7 16.12 18.31 -4.18
C ARG A 7 15.64 18.14 -2.73
N ASN A 8 16.25 18.84 -1.77
CA ASN A 8 15.91 18.76 -0.34
C ASN A 8 15.08 19.97 0.14
N ASP A 9 14.21 20.53 -0.71
CA ASP A 9 13.30 21.60 -0.28
C ASP A 9 11.99 20.99 0.26
N PRO A 10 11.74 21.02 1.59
CA PRO A 10 10.53 20.46 2.18
C PRO A 10 9.27 21.19 1.72
N THR A 11 9.42 22.42 1.22
CA THR A 11 8.27 23.24 0.77
C THR A 11 7.64 22.70 -0.51
N LYS A 12 8.44 22.02 -1.36
CA LYS A 12 7.99 21.38 -2.60
C LYS A 12 7.15 20.13 -2.38
N TYR A 13 7.30 19.46 -1.23
CA TYR A 13 6.48 18.30 -0.90
C TYR A 13 5.13 18.75 -0.33
N GLN A 14 4.04 18.50 -1.08
CA GLN A 14 2.71 18.98 -0.71
C GLN A 14 1.68 17.87 -0.46
N LYS A 15 2.04 16.58 -0.66
CA LYS A 15 1.08 15.46 -0.61
C LYS A 15 0.26 15.41 0.67
N PHE A 16 0.91 15.54 1.83
CA PHE A 16 0.20 15.53 3.12
C PHE A 16 -0.12 16.93 3.67
N LYS A 17 0.28 18.02 3.00
CA LYS A 17 0.07 19.38 3.53
C LYS A 17 -1.40 19.78 3.63
N LYS A 18 -2.27 19.14 2.84
CA LYS A 18 -3.72 19.34 2.87
C LYS A 18 -4.44 18.43 3.88
N VAL A 19 -3.72 17.49 4.51
CA VAL A 19 -4.28 16.58 5.50
C VAL A 19 -4.29 17.26 6.86
N ASP A 20 -5.44 17.79 7.26
CA ASP A 20 -5.63 18.40 8.58
C ASP A 20 -5.77 17.32 9.69
N GLY A 21 -5.83 17.76 10.95
CA GLY A 21 -5.97 16.86 12.09
C GLY A 21 -7.27 16.04 12.10
N ALA A 22 -8.34 16.53 11.46
CA ALA A 22 -9.59 15.79 11.30
C ALA A 22 -9.46 14.68 10.26
N THR A 23 -8.82 14.98 9.12
CA THR A 23 -8.50 14.04 8.05
C THR A 23 -7.56 12.96 8.56
N TYR A 24 -6.57 13.29 9.38
CA TYR A 24 -5.70 12.29 10.02
C TYR A 24 -6.47 11.29 10.89
N ARG A 25 -7.41 11.77 11.73
CA ARG A 25 -8.23 10.86 12.56
C ARG A 25 -9.07 9.93 11.69
N ARG A 26 -9.64 10.45 10.60
CA ARG A 26 -10.38 9.65 9.61
C ARG A 26 -9.50 8.60 8.95
N VAL A 27 -8.30 8.96 8.51
CA VAL A 27 -7.33 8.04 7.90
C VAL A 27 -6.89 6.96 8.90
N ASN A 28 -6.60 7.32 10.15
CA ASN A 28 -6.19 6.36 11.14
C ASN A 28 -7.31 5.36 11.49
N GLN A 29 -8.56 5.81 11.54
CA GLN A 29 -9.72 4.91 11.69
C GLN A 29 -9.90 4.02 10.46
N PHE A 30 -9.78 4.60 9.26
CA PHE A 30 -9.88 3.88 8.00
C PHE A 30 -8.83 2.77 7.87
N LEU A 31 -7.56 3.12 8.08
CA LEU A 31 -6.45 2.16 8.03
C LEU A 31 -6.61 1.04 9.06
N ARG A 32 -7.09 1.34 10.27
CA ARG A 32 -7.36 0.33 11.30
C ARG A 32 -8.48 -0.63 10.91
N LYS A 33 -9.50 -0.14 10.18
CA LYS A 33 -10.64 -0.95 9.76
C LYS A 33 -10.31 -1.82 8.56
N HIS A 34 -9.49 -1.33 7.63
CA HIS A 34 -9.32 -1.93 6.30
C HIS A 34 -7.92 -2.51 6.05
N THR A 35 -6.95 -2.28 6.94
CA THR A 35 -5.56 -2.71 6.73
C THR A 35 -4.87 -3.13 8.03
N HIS A 36 -3.66 -3.66 7.92
CA HIS A 36 -2.79 -3.92 9.07
C HIS A 36 -1.74 -2.83 9.33
N ILE A 37 -1.71 -1.77 8.52
CA ILE A 37 -0.74 -0.68 8.65
C ILE A 37 -1.30 0.46 9.50
N THR A 38 -0.40 1.22 10.12
CA THR A 38 -0.74 2.45 10.85
C THR A 38 -0.62 3.66 9.92
N ALA A 39 -1.28 4.76 10.27
CA ALA A 39 -1.13 6.04 9.55
C ALA A 39 0.33 6.50 9.48
N ARG A 40 1.12 6.21 10.51
CA ARG A 40 2.57 6.47 10.53
C ARG A 40 3.33 5.66 9.51
N GLU A 41 3.13 4.35 9.49
CA GLU A 41 3.79 3.46 8.54
C GLU A 41 3.42 3.83 7.09
N TRP A 42 2.16 4.16 6.84
CA TRP A 42 1.68 4.62 5.55
C TRP A 42 2.35 5.93 5.11
N ALA A 43 2.25 6.99 5.91
CA ALA A 43 2.78 8.31 5.56
C ALA A 43 4.30 8.27 5.35
N ILE A 44 5.04 7.61 6.24
CA ILE A 44 6.50 7.48 6.11
C ILE A 44 6.89 6.61 4.91
N ALA A 45 6.20 5.50 4.66
CA ALA A 45 6.48 4.67 3.49
C ALA A 45 6.26 5.43 2.18
N ARG A 46 5.25 6.31 2.12
CA ARG A 46 4.99 7.18 0.98
C ARG A 46 6.06 8.26 0.79
N LEU A 47 6.45 8.94 1.87
CA LEU A 47 7.59 9.87 1.85
C LEU A 47 8.86 9.16 1.32
N CYS A 48 9.23 8.03 1.90
CA CYS A 48 10.39 7.26 1.47
C CYS A 48 10.28 6.69 0.04
N ALA A 49 9.09 6.58 -0.53
CA ALA A 49 8.92 6.15 -1.92
C ALA A 49 9.17 7.29 -2.91
N ASP A 50 8.95 8.53 -2.49
CA ASP A 50 9.09 9.75 -3.30
C ASP A 50 10.51 10.33 -3.23
N PHE A 51 11.19 10.24 -2.08
CA PHE A 51 12.53 10.83 -1.86
C PHE A 51 13.72 9.99 -2.38
N ARG A 52 13.52 9.04 -3.32
CA ARG A 52 14.61 8.13 -3.77
C ARG A 52 15.86 8.89 -4.22
N THR A 53 16.89 8.89 -3.38
CA THR A 53 18.24 9.41 -3.59
C THR A 53 19.25 8.34 -3.17
N THR A 54 20.40 8.34 -3.82
CA THR A 54 21.42 7.29 -3.67
C THR A 54 22.23 7.42 -2.38
N SER A 55 22.11 8.53 -1.64
CA SER A 55 23.05 8.94 -0.58
C SER A 55 22.65 8.58 0.85
N GLY A 56 21.47 7.98 1.08
CA GLY A 56 21.02 7.58 2.42
C GLY A 56 20.62 8.73 3.36
N SER A 57 20.79 9.98 2.91
CA SER A 57 20.36 11.21 3.60
C SER A 57 18.84 11.38 3.69
N GLU A 58 18.06 10.59 2.94
CA GLU A 58 16.59 10.62 2.93
C GLU A 58 15.97 10.46 4.31
N MET A 59 16.45 9.48 5.08
CA MET A 59 15.84 9.13 6.36
C MET A 59 16.03 10.26 7.37
N THR A 60 17.18 10.92 7.30
CA THR A 60 17.48 12.12 8.08
C THR A 60 16.60 13.28 7.65
N PHE A 61 16.54 13.57 6.35
CA PHE A 61 15.72 14.66 5.82
C PHE A 61 14.24 14.50 6.17
N ILE A 62 13.67 13.31 5.93
CA ILE A 62 12.27 12.99 6.25
C ILE A 62 12.02 13.12 7.75
N GLY A 63 12.94 12.63 8.57
CA GLY A 63 12.81 12.64 10.02
C GLY A 63 12.82 14.06 10.61
N GLU A 64 13.77 14.89 10.16
CA GLU A 64 13.94 16.27 10.64
C GLU A 64 12.80 17.20 10.18
N ASN A 65 12.25 16.96 8.99
CA ASN A 65 11.20 17.80 8.41
C ASN A 65 9.79 17.18 8.52
N LEU A 66 9.62 16.12 9.34
CA LEU A 66 8.37 15.35 9.36
C LEU A 66 7.12 16.21 9.67
N PRO A 67 7.15 17.18 10.62
CA PRO A 67 6.01 18.06 10.86
C PRO A 67 5.66 18.96 9.67
N ASP A 68 6.65 19.39 8.89
CA ASP A 68 6.42 20.22 7.70
C ASP A 68 5.94 19.39 6.50
N LEU A 69 6.44 18.17 6.38
CA LEU A 69 6.07 17.22 5.32
C LEU A 69 4.69 16.61 5.56
N CYS A 70 4.32 16.43 6.83
CA CYS A 70 3.17 15.67 7.28
C CYS A 70 2.59 16.33 8.55
N PRO A 71 1.78 17.40 8.43
CA PRO A 71 1.37 18.27 9.56
C PRO A 71 0.65 17.59 10.72
N PHE A 72 0.13 16.38 10.53
CA PHE A 72 -0.45 15.57 11.60
C PHE A 72 0.58 14.78 12.43
N MET A 73 1.85 14.76 12.01
CA MET A 73 2.99 14.24 12.76
C MET A 73 3.70 15.41 13.45
N LEU A 74 3.33 15.68 14.70
CA LEU A 74 3.79 16.88 15.40
C LEU A 74 5.28 16.85 15.77
N ASP A 75 5.87 15.66 15.86
CA ASP A 75 7.24 15.45 16.29
C ASP A 75 8.16 15.10 15.13
N THR A 76 9.43 15.51 15.25
CA THR A 76 10.52 15.03 14.37
C THR A 76 10.93 13.61 14.76
N TYR A 77 11.44 12.87 13.77
CA TYR A 77 11.80 11.47 13.92
C TYR A 77 13.28 11.27 13.67
N THR A 78 13.89 10.32 14.36
CA THR A 78 15.27 9.91 14.02
C THR A 78 15.27 9.16 12.68
N PRO A 79 16.40 9.15 11.94
CA PRO A 79 16.53 8.36 10.71
C PRO A 79 16.17 6.88 10.92
N GLN A 80 16.54 6.35 12.10
CA GLN A 80 16.24 4.98 12.50
C GLN A 80 14.73 4.75 12.65
N ALA A 81 13.99 5.69 13.26
CA ALA A 81 12.54 5.59 13.39
C ALA A 81 11.82 5.64 12.03
N VAL A 82 12.29 6.49 11.10
CA VAL A 82 11.78 6.54 9.72
C VAL A 82 12.00 5.20 9.02
N ASN A 83 13.22 4.66 9.07
CA ASN A 83 13.54 3.37 8.46
C ASN A 83 12.74 2.21 9.06
N GLN A 84 12.51 2.21 10.37
CA GLN A 84 11.68 1.21 11.04
C GLN A 84 10.23 1.26 10.57
N ALA A 85 9.63 2.45 10.45
CA ALA A 85 8.27 2.60 9.96
C ALA A 85 8.14 2.11 8.50
N ARG A 86 9.08 2.49 7.62
CA ARG A 86 9.15 2.00 6.24
C ARG A 86 9.30 0.48 6.17
N SER A 87 10.18 -0.08 6.99
CA SER A 87 10.44 -1.53 7.03
C SER A 87 9.23 -2.30 7.56
N SER A 88 8.54 -1.76 8.57
CA SER A 88 7.32 -2.34 9.11
C SER A 88 6.21 -2.38 8.08
N PHE A 89 5.98 -1.28 7.34
CA PHE A 89 5.05 -1.24 6.20
C PHE A 89 5.35 -2.37 5.20
N LYS A 90 6.60 -2.46 4.71
CA LYS A 90 7.01 -3.49 3.74
C LYS A 90 6.82 -4.91 4.28
N LYS A 91 7.13 -5.14 5.56
CA LYS A 91 6.95 -6.45 6.21
C LYS A 91 5.48 -6.85 6.27
N LYS A 92 4.58 -5.90 6.58
CA LYS A 92 3.13 -6.14 6.63
C LYS A 92 2.56 -6.45 5.25
N VAL A 93 2.96 -5.69 4.22
CA VAL A 93 2.58 -5.96 2.82
C VAL A 93 3.02 -7.37 2.40
N LYS A 94 4.28 -7.75 2.66
CA LYS A 94 4.78 -9.09 2.34
C LYS A 94 3.99 -10.20 3.03
N LYS A 95 3.66 -10.02 4.31
CA LYS A 95 2.86 -10.98 5.07
C LYS A 95 1.43 -11.10 4.52
N ALA A 96 0.77 -9.97 4.27
CA ALA A 96 -0.58 -9.95 3.71
C ALA A 96 -0.63 -10.65 2.35
N GLY A 97 0.32 -10.36 1.46
CA GLY A 97 0.43 -11.03 0.17
C GLY A 97 0.64 -12.55 0.29
N ALA A 98 1.55 -12.99 1.17
CA ALA A 98 1.76 -14.41 1.42
C ALA A 98 0.48 -15.11 1.95
N THR A 99 -0.24 -14.46 2.86
CA THR A 99 -1.51 -14.98 3.39
C THR A 99 -2.61 -15.04 2.33
N PHE A 100 -2.75 -13.98 1.53
CA PHE A 100 -3.69 -13.94 0.41
C PHE A 100 -3.44 -15.07 -0.59
N PHE A 101 -2.21 -15.20 -1.09
CA PHE A 101 -1.86 -16.24 -2.06
C PHE A 101 -2.05 -17.64 -1.50
N TYR A 102 -1.70 -17.87 -0.23
CA TYR A 102 -1.97 -19.16 0.41
C TYR A 102 -3.47 -19.50 0.43
N GLY A 103 -4.33 -18.53 0.76
CA GLY A 103 -5.78 -18.73 0.75
C GLY A 103 -6.33 -19.01 -0.65
N ALA A 104 -5.92 -18.21 -1.64
CA ALA A 104 -6.30 -18.39 -3.04
C ALA A 104 -5.90 -19.77 -3.56
N MET A 105 -4.62 -20.15 -3.43
CA MET A 105 -4.09 -21.44 -3.90
C MET A 105 -4.65 -22.64 -3.13
N CYS A 106 -5.16 -22.43 -1.91
CA CYS A 106 -5.83 -23.47 -1.14
C CYS A 106 -7.31 -23.67 -1.50
N GLY A 107 -7.88 -22.81 -2.36
CA GLY A 107 -9.28 -22.84 -2.72
C GLY A 107 -10.19 -22.33 -1.60
N PHE A 108 -9.67 -21.47 -0.71
CA PHE A 108 -10.49 -20.84 0.34
C PHE A 108 -11.39 -19.75 -0.21
N PHE A 109 -11.13 -19.29 -1.43
CA PHE A 109 -11.90 -18.28 -2.13
C PHE A 109 -12.29 -18.81 -3.51
N THR A 110 -13.55 -18.63 -3.86
CA THR A 110 -14.07 -18.77 -5.22
C THR A 110 -13.56 -17.64 -6.11
N ALA A 111 -13.77 -17.75 -7.43
CA ALA A 111 -13.43 -16.66 -8.35
C ALA A 111 -14.21 -15.38 -8.02
N GLU A 112 -15.49 -15.49 -7.66
CA GLU A 112 -16.33 -14.37 -7.26
C GLU A 112 -15.81 -13.70 -5.98
N GLU A 113 -15.42 -14.47 -4.96
CA GLU A 113 -14.84 -13.91 -3.72
C GLU A 113 -13.46 -13.26 -3.96
N LEU A 114 -12.67 -13.74 -4.94
CA LEU A 114 -11.43 -13.08 -5.34
C LEU A 114 -11.71 -11.73 -6.03
N ASP A 115 -12.76 -11.64 -6.84
CA ASP A 115 -13.20 -10.38 -7.44
C ASP A 115 -13.72 -9.39 -6.37
N GLU A 116 -14.44 -9.88 -5.35
CA GLU A 116 -14.85 -9.05 -4.20
C GLU A 116 -13.64 -8.51 -3.44
N ILE A 117 -12.65 -9.36 -3.15
CA ILE A 117 -11.39 -8.93 -2.51
C ILE A 117 -10.68 -7.88 -3.37
N LEU A 118 -10.66 -8.05 -4.70
CA LEU A 118 -10.05 -7.10 -5.61
C LEU A 118 -10.75 -5.73 -5.56
N PHE A 119 -12.07 -5.73 -5.58
CA PHE A 119 -12.88 -4.53 -5.50
C PHE A 119 -12.62 -3.78 -4.19
N GLU A 120 -12.69 -4.47 -3.05
CA GLU A 120 -12.43 -3.87 -1.73
C GLU A 120 -11.00 -3.32 -1.62
N ALA A 121 -10.00 -4.08 -2.08
CA ALA A 121 -8.61 -3.65 -2.04
C ALA A 121 -8.36 -2.42 -2.91
N SER A 122 -9.00 -2.34 -4.09
CA SER A 122 -8.91 -1.21 -5.01
C SER A 122 -9.53 0.05 -4.40
N GLU A 123 -10.70 -0.05 -3.76
CA GLU A 123 -11.34 1.09 -3.09
C GLU A 123 -10.51 1.60 -1.91
N VAL A 124 -9.90 0.70 -1.14
CA VAL A 124 -8.96 1.08 -0.07
C VAL A 124 -7.74 1.81 -0.64
N ALA A 125 -7.18 1.33 -1.74
CA ALA A 125 -6.05 1.98 -2.40
C ALA A 125 -6.42 3.36 -2.95
N ARG A 126 -7.56 3.48 -3.65
CA ARG A 126 -8.06 4.73 -4.25
C ARG A 126 -8.27 5.81 -3.18
N PHE A 127 -8.93 5.44 -2.08
CA PHE A 127 -9.11 6.36 -0.94
C PHE A 127 -7.77 6.87 -0.39
N LEU A 128 -6.78 5.99 -0.22
CA LEU A 128 -5.47 6.40 0.30
C LEU A 128 -4.71 7.30 -0.69
N LEU A 129 -4.82 7.05 -2.00
CA LEU A 129 -4.25 7.90 -3.05
C LEU A 129 -4.91 9.29 -3.09
N GLU A 130 -6.24 9.34 -2.98
CA GLU A 130 -6.99 10.59 -2.93
C GLU A 130 -6.58 11.45 -1.73
N VAL A 131 -6.44 10.84 -0.55
CA VAL A 131 -6.05 11.53 0.68
C VAL A 131 -4.66 12.16 0.57
N GLU A 132 -3.70 11.52 -0.10
CA GLU A 132 -2.37 12.08 -0.31
C GLU A 132 -2.31 13.07 -1.49
N GLY A 133 -3.45 13.40 -2.09
CA GLY A 133 -3.57 14.33 -3.21
C GLY A 133 -3.12 13.76 -4.55
N THR A 134 -3.02 12.43 -4.67
CA THR A 134 -2.78 11.75 -5.94
C THR A 134 -4.13 11.53 -6.62
N SER A 135 -4.43 12.29 -7.68
CA SER A 135 -5.58 12.07 -8.55
C SER A 135 -5.14 11.43 -9.86
N LEU A 136 -5.78 10.34 -10.27
CA LEU A 136 -5.64 9.77 -11.60
C LEU A 136 -6.68 10.39 -12.54
N THR A 137 -6.44 10.37 -13.84
CA THR A 137 -7.51 10.67 -14.81
C THR A 137 -8.43 9.46 -14.90
N ILE A 138 -9.68 9.66 -15.35
CA ILE A 138 -10.64 8.55 -15.50
C ILE A 138 -10.06 7.46 -16.42
N ASP A 139 -9.38 7.85 -17.49
CA ASP A 139 -8.76 6.91 -18.42
C ASP A 139 -7.62 6.11 -17.76
N ASP A 140 -6.77 6.78 -16.95
CA ASP A 140 -5.71 6.09 -16.18
C ASP A 140 -6.31 5.14 -15.12
N GLU A 141 -7.42 5.53 -14.47
CA GLU A 141 -8.10 4.67 -13.50
C GLU A 141 -8.62 3.40 -14.15
N ILE A 142 -9.27 3.51 -15.32
CA ILE A 142 -9.78 2.36 -16.07
C ILE A 142 -8.63 1.45 -16.52
N GLU A 143 -7.54 2.01 -17.06
CA GLU A 143 -6.40 1.20 -17.50
C GLU A 143 -5.78 0.43 -16.32
N VAL A 144 -5.62 1.08 -15.17
CA VAL A 144 -5.08 0.44 -13.97
C VAL A 144 -6.01 -0.65 -13.46
N GLU A 145 -7.33 -0.41 -13.42
CA GLU A 145 -8.33 -1.40 -13.01
C GLU A 145 -8.36 -2.61 -13.93
N ASP A 146 -8.33 -2.41 -15.25
CA ASP A 146 -8.32 -3.51 -16.23
C ASP A 146 -7.10 -4.41 -16.03
N ARG A 147 -5.91 -3.82 -15.88
CA ARG A 147 -4.67 -4.57 -15.65
C ARG A 147 -4.65 -5.30 -14.32
N ILE A 148 -5.18 -4.69 -13.28
CA ILE A 148 -5.28 -5.31 -11.95
C ILE A 148 -6.26 -6.49 -12.00
N THR A 149 -7.38 -6.34 -12.69
CA THR A 149 -8.39 -7.40 -12.89
C THR A 149 -7.82 -8.57 -13.68
N GLU A 150 -7.04 -8.30 -14.73
CA GLU A 150 -6.34 -9.34 -15.49
C GLU A 150 -5.40 -10.17 -14.59
N VAL A 151 -4.61 -9.51 -13.74
CA VAL A 151 -3.73 -10.20 -12.79
C VAL A 151 -4.53 -11.05 -11.81
N MET A 152 -5.64 -10.56 -11.27
CA MET A 152 -6.46 -11.32 -10.32
C MET A 152 -7.08 -12.57 -10.97
N ARG A 153 -7.56 -12.45 -12.21
CA ARG A 153 -8.02 -13.61 -12.99
C ARG A 153 -6.91 -14.64 -13.17
N GLY A 154 -5.68 -14.20 -13.47
CA GLY A 154 -4.52 -15.09 -13.52
C GLY A 154 -4.23 -15.81 -12.20
N VAL A 155 -4.46 -15.17 -11.04
CA VAL A 155 -4.36 -15.83 -9.73
C VAL A 155 -5.45 -16.88 -9.55
N ALA A 156 -6.70 -16.57 -9.90
CA ALA A 156 -7.82 -17.50 -9.81
C ALA A 156 -7.61 -18.74 -10.71
N GLU A 157 -7.12 -18.54 -11.93
CA GLU A 157 -6.79 -19.62 -12.87
C GLU A 157 -5.67 -20.51 -12.33
N ALA A 158 -4.58 -19.92 -11.86
CA ALA A 158 -3.46 -20.66 -11.28
C ALA A 158 -3.88 -21.46 -10.04
N ALA A 159 -4.72 -20.87 -9.18
CA ALA A 159 -5.29 -21.57 -8.03
C ALA A 159 -6.15 -22.77 -8.47
N SER A 160 -7.00 -22.61 -9.50
CA SER A 160 -7.83 -23.69 -10.03
C SER A 160 -7.00 -24.86 -10.55
N VAL A 161 -5.89 -24.60 -11.25
CA VAL A 161 -4.97 -25.65 -11.72
C VAL A 161 -4.44 -26.46 -10.55
N ILE A 162 -3.97 -25.79 -9.50
CA ILE A 162 -3.43 -26.45 -8.30
C ILE A 162 -4.48 -27.34 -7.65
N LEU A 163 -5.70 -26.85 -7.49
CA LEU A 163 -6.81 -27.60 -6.92
C LEU A 163 -7.14 -28.85 -7.73
N LYS A 164 -7.20 -28.74 -9.07
CA LYS A 164 -7.45 -29.88 -9.97
C LYS A 164 -6.33 -30.93 -9.94
N THR A 165 -5.10 -30.51 -9.67
CA THR A 165 -3.95 -31.44 -9.55
C THR A 165 -3.81 -32.09 -8.17
N ARG A 166 -4.65 -31.75 -7.18
CA ARG A 166 -4.60 -32.41 -5.86
C ARG A 166 -5.11 -33.85 -5.99
N PRO A 167 -4.28 -34.88 -5.70
CA PRO A 167 -4.74 -36.26 -5.72
C PRO A 167 -5.77 -36.48 -4.60
N GLY A 168 -6.96 -36.97 -4.95
CA GLY A 168 -7.97 -37.45 -3.97
C GLY A 168 -9.37 -36.83 -4.00
N GLN A 169 -9.77 -36.06 -5.02
CA GLN A 169 -11.17 -35.60 -5.19
C GLN A 169 -11.97 -36.35 -6.28
N GLU A 170 -11.39 -37.34 -6.96
CA GLU A 170 -12.10 -38.15 -7.97
C GLU A 170 -12.85 -39.38 -7.41
N GLU A 171 -12.83 -39.67 -6.10
CA GLU A 171 -13.42 -40.90 -5.52
C GLU A 171 -14.69 -40.69 -4.67
N SER A 172 -15.50 -39.65 -4.91
CA SER A 172 -16.76 -39.47 -4.14
C SER A 172 -18.04 -39.31 -4.95
N GLU A 173 -18.05 -39.65 -6.24
CA GLU A 173 -19.28 -39.84 -7.00
C GLU A 173 -19.36 -41.26 -7.58
N ASN A 174 -19.79 -42.22 -6.76
CA ASN A 174 -20.57 -43.39 -7.19
C ASN A 174 -21.15 -44.13 -5.97
N PRO A 175 -22.45 -43.95 -5.67
CA PRO A 175 -23.28 -44.99 -5.06
C PRO A 175 -23.76 -46.01 -6.10
#